data_AF-A0A524CAK1-F1
#
_entry.id   AF-A0A524CAK1-F1
#
_cell.length_a   1.000
_cell.length_b   1.000
_cell.length_c   1.000
_cell.angle_alpha   90.00
_cell.angle_beta   90.00
_cell.angle_gamma   90.00
#
_symmetry.space_group_name_H-M   'P 1'
#
loop_
_entity.id
_entity.type
_entity.pdbx_description
1 polymer ?
#
loop_
_entity_poly.entity_id
_entity_poly.type
_entity_poly.pdbx_seq_one_letter_code
_entity_poly.pdbx_strand_id
1 'polypeptide(L)'
;MSDTLSLLIYLKNMLSDLTYINGVIATELIKVTENLAAIRHGEDFLKNSNCKPEHEKLNQKIIEIIKKYKISPDDYEILEKHVLKHND
;
A
#
# COMPACT_ATOMS: atom_id res chain seq x y z
N MET A 1 -30.80 6.12 -14.20
CA MET A 1 -29.69 5.15 -14.26
C MET A 1 -29.98 4.13 -13.16
N SER A 2 -30.17 2.84 -13.47
CA SER A 2 -30.79 1.92 -12.50
C SER A 2 -29.91 1.73 -11.27
N ASP A 3 -30.53 1.61 -10.08
CA ASP A 3 -29.82 1.39 -8.81
C ASP A 3 -28.89 0.16 -8.87
N THR A 4 -29.27 -0.85 -9.66
CA THR A 4 -28.45 -2.03 -9.96
C THR A 4 -27.14 -1.66 -10.66
N LEU A 5 -27.17 -0.77 -11.65
CA LEU A 5 -25.96 -0.36 -12.35
C LEU A 5 -25.00 0.38 -11.40
N SER A 6 -25.55 1.27 -10.57
CA SER A 6 -24.78 1.99 -9.54
C SER A 6 -24.12 1.03 -8.55
N LEU A 7 -24.86 0.01 -8.09
CA LEU A 7 -24.35 -1.03 -7.19
C LEU A 7 -23.23 -1.86 -7.85
N LEU A 8 -23.42 -2.27 -9.11
CA LEU A 8 -22.41 -3.05 -9.84
C LEU A 8 -21.12 -2.24 -10.04
N ILE A 9 -21.22 -0.95 -10.34
CA ILE A 9 -20.05 -0.07 -10.45
C ILE A 9 -19.33 0.05 -9.11
N TYR A 10 -20.07 0.23 -8.01
CA TYR A 10 -19.49 0.28 -6.66
C TYR A 10 -18.73 -1.01 -6.31
N LEU A 11 -19.37 -2.17 -6.50
CA LEU A 11 -18.74 -3.48 -6.24
C LEU A 11 -17.51 -3.72 -7.12
N LYS A 12 -17.58 -3.37 -8.41
CA LYS A 12 -16.44 -3.48 -9.32
C LYS A 12 -15.27 -2.62 -8.86
N ASN A 13 -15.53 -1.41 -8.36
CA ASN A 13 -14.48 -0.53 -7.85
C ASN A 13 -13.86 -1.08 -6.56
N MET A 14 -14.70 -1.60 -5.65
CA MET A 14 -14.25 -2.26 -4.41
C MET A 14 -13.36 -3.47 -4.69
N LEU A 15 -13.74 -4.33 -5.62
CA LEU A 15 -12.94 -5.50 -6.01
C LEU A 15 -11.63 -5.11 -6.69
N SER A 16 -11.65 -4.05 -7.52
CA SER A 16 -10.45 -3.51 -8.16
C SER A 16 -9.46 -2.96 -7.13
N ASP A 17 -9.96 -2.19 -6.16
CA ASP A 17 -9.15 -1.64 -5.07
C ASP A 17 -8.59 -2.77 -4.18
N LEU A 18 -9.38 -3.81 -3.87
CA LEU A 18 -8.91 -4.99 -3.13
C LEU A 18 -7.79 -5.75 -3.87
N THR A 19 -7.94 -5.92 -5.19
CA THR A 19 -6.93 -6.55 -6.04
C THR A 19 -5.63 -5.75 -6.02
N TYR A 20 -5.73 -4.41 -6.07
CA TYR A 20 -4.57 -3.53 -5.96
C TYR A 20 -3.87 -3.66 -4.61
N ILE A 21 -4.62 -3.63 -3.49
CA ILE A 21 -4.06 -3.79 -2.15
C ILE A 21 -3.32 -5.13 -2.02
N ASN A 22 -3.87 -6.22 -2.55
CA ASN A 22 -3.20 -7.52 -2.57
C ASN A 22 -1.87 -7.48 -3.35
N GLY A 23 -1.82 -6.73 -4.46
CA GLY A 23 -0.58 -6.48 -5.20
C GLY A 23 0.47 -5.76 -4.36
N VAL A 24 0.05 -4.75 -3.57
CA VAL A 24 0.99 -4.03 -2.69
C VAL A 24 1.45 -4.87 -1.50
N ILE A 25 0.57 -5.72 -0.94
CA ILE A 25 0.98 -6.68 0.09
C ILE A 25 2.09 -7.60 -0.45
N ALA A 26 1.97 -8.07 -1.70
CA ALA A 26 3.00 -8.87 -2.33
C ALA A 26 4.33 -8.11 -2.47
N THR A 27 4.31 -6.82 -2.80
CA THR A 27 5.53 -6.00 -2.86
C THR A 27 6.13 -5.75 -1.47
N GLU A 28 5.33 -5.50 -0.43
CA GLU A 28 5.87 -5.35 0.93
C GLU A 28 6.48 -6.66 1.46
N LEU A 29 5.99 -7.82 1.03
CA LEU A 29 6.66 -9.10 1.30
C LEU A 29 8.01 -9.22 0.58
N ILE A 30 8.14 -8.66 -0.62
CA ILE A 30 9.44 -8.57 -1.33
C ILE A 30 10.41 -7.68 -0.54
N LYS A 31 9.96 -6.55 0.01
CA LYS A 31 10.78 -5.69 0.89
C LYS A 31 11.40 -6.45 2.07
N VAL A 32 10.66 -7.40 2.66
CA VAL A 32 11.21 -8.28 3.71
C VAL A 32 12.37 -9.12 3.17
N THR A 33 12.27 -9.64 1.95
CA THR A 33 13.36 -10.39 1.30
C THR A 33 14.54 -9.49 0.94
N GLU A 34 14.30 -8.24 0.53
CA GLU A 34 15.35 -7.26 0.24
C GLU A 34 16.13 -6.86 1.50
N ASN A 35 15.42 -6.63 2.61
CA ASN A 35 16.04 -6.39 3.91
C ASN A 35 16.89 -7.58 4.36
N LEU A 36 16.43 -8.82 4.11
CA LEU A 36 17.22 -10.01 4.39
C LEU A 36 18.47 -10.09 3.51
N ALA A 37 18.37 -9.74 2.23
CA ALA A 37 19.51 -9.68 1.32
C ALA A 37 20.52 -8.60 1.76
N ALA A 38 20.04 -7.46 2.25
CA ALA A 38 20.87 -6.37 2.76
C ALA A 38 21.68 -6.78 4.00
N ILE A 39 21.11 -7.58 4.90
CA ILE A 39 21.86 -8.15 6.05
C ILE A 39 23.05 -8.97 5.56
N ARG A 40 22.92 -9.66 4.42
CA ARG A 40 23.98 -10.50 3.84
C ARG A 40 25.00 -9.71 3.01
N HIS A 41 24.55 -8.72 2.24
CA HIS A 41 25.35 -8.01 1.25
C HIS A 41 25.78 -6.60 1.69
N GLY A 42 25.33 -6.13 2.85
CA GLY A 42 25.55 -4.77 3.36
C GLY A 42 24.48 -3.77 2.90
N GLU A 43 24.38 -2.64 3.59
CA GLU A 43 23.38 -1.58 3.30
C GLU A 43 23.51 -0.97 1.89
N ASP A 44 24.69 -1.08 1.27
CA ASP A 44 24.94 -0.58 -0.08
C ASP A 44 24.05 -1.27 -1.13
N PHE A 45 23.58 -2.49 -0.85
CA PHE A 45 22.60 -3.18 -1.69
C PHE A 45 21.26 -2.42 -1.74
N LEU A 46 20.79 -1.92 -0.59
CA LEU A 46 19.53 -1.16 -0.51
C LEU A 46 19.70 0.28 -1.01
N LYS A 47 20.84 0.92 -0.72
CA LYS A 47 21.10 2.30 -1.17
C LYS A 47 21.17 2.44 -2.69
N ASN A 48 21.57 1.38 -3.39
CA ASN A 48 21.63 1.35 -4.86
C ASN A 48 20.35 0.80 -5.51
N SER A 49 19.33 0.44 -4.73
CA SER A 49 18.05 -0.03 -5.28
C SER A 49 17.01 1.08 -5.30
N ASN A 50 16.10 1.03 -6.29
CA ASN A 50 14.94 1.94 -6.36
C ASN A 50 13.79 1.50 -5.44
N CYS A 51 13.97 0.46 -4.64
CA CYS A 51 12.88 -0.16 -3.91
C CYS A 51 12.29 0.79 -2.86
N LYS A 52 13.14 1.52 -2.11
CA LYS A 52 12.69 2.46 -1.06
C LYS A 52 11.68 3.51 -1.58
N PRO A 53 11.99 4.31 -2.62
CA PRO A 53 11.03 5.29 -3.14
C PRO A 53 9.82 4.65 -3.84
N GLU A 54 9.94 3.43 -4.35
CA GLU A 54 8.80 2.70 -4.94
C GLU A 54 7.81 2.22 -3.86
N HIS A 55 8.31 1.61 -2.78
CA HIS A 55 7.50 1.21 -1.63
C HIS A 55 6.77 2.41 -1.00
N GLU A 56 7.44 3.56 -0.89
CA GLU A 56 6.81 4.77 -0.34
C GLU A 56 5.62 5.25 -1.19
N LYS A 57 5.74 5.22 -2.52
CA LYS A 57 4.64 5.56 -3.44
C LYS A 57 3.48 4.58 -3.32
N LEU A 58 3.76 3.29 -3.19
CA LEU A 58 2.74 2.26 -3.02
C LEU A 58 2.00 2.44 -1.68
N ASN A 59 2.72 2.74 -0.62
CA ASN A 59 2.18 3.06 0.70
C ASN A 59 1.25 4.27 0.68
N GLN A 60 1.65 5.37 0.02
CA GLN A 60 0.77 6.53 -0.19
C GLN A 60 -0.51 6.13 -0.92
N LYS A 61 -0.40 5.29 -1.96
CA LYS A 61 -1.55 4.86 -2.75
C LYS A 61 -2.53 3.98 -1.96
N ILE A 62 -2.04 3.13 -1.07
CA ILE A 62 -2.90 2.35 -0.15
C ILE A 62 -3.73 3.29 0.73
N ILE A 63 -3.09 4.29 1.35
CA ILE A 63 -3.79 5.22 2.25
C ILE A 63 -4.89 5.97 1.49
N GLU A 64 -4.63 6.40 0.25
CA GLU A 64 -5.66 7.01 -0.60
C GLU A 64 -6.86 6.07 -0.84
N ILE A 65 -6.61 4.78 -1.10
CA ILE A 65 -7.68 3.79 -1.32
C ILE A 65 -8.50 3.60 -0.04
N ILE A 66 -7.86 3.46 1.12
CA ILE A 66 -8.55 3.26 2.40
C ILE A 66 -9.46 4.45 2.72
N LYS A 67 -8.98 5.68 2.50
CA LYS A 67 -9.76 6.91 2.68
C LYS A 67 -11.05 6.94 1.83
N LYS A 68 -11.08 6.29 0.66
CA LYS A 68 -12.29 6.23 -0.19
C LYS A 68 -13.46 5.51 0.48
N TYR A 69 -13.19 4.50 1.31
CA TYR A 69 -14.23 3.62 1.86
C TYR A 69 -14.86 4.12 3.16
N LYS A 70 -14.54 5.36 3.58
CA LYS A 70 -15.22 6.08 4.68
C LYS A 70 -15.36 5.27 5.98
N ILE A 71 -14.36 4.46 6.29
CA ILE A 71 -14.12 4.04 7.67
C ILE A 71 -13.73 5.35 8.40
N SER A 72 -14.20 5.58 9.63
CA SER A 72 -14.06 6.84 10.38
C SER A 72 -12.64 7.42 10.24
N PRO A 73 -12.42 8.75 10.29
CA PRO A 73 -11.07 9.31 10.33
C PRO A 73 -10.13 8.59 11.32
N ASP A 74 -10.67 8.20 12.48
CA ASP A 74 -9.95 7.45 13.51
C ASP A 74 -9.47 6.07 13.03
N ASP A 75 -10.18 5.44 12.09
CA ASP A 75 -9.92 4.07 11.61
C ASP A 75 -8.71 3.99 10.67
N TYR A 76 -8.31 5.10 10.05
CA TYR A 76 -7.13 5.13 9.17
C TYR A 76 -6.02 6.06 9.65
N GLU A 77 -6.25 6.97 10.60
CA GLU A 77 -5.23 7.92 11.06
C GLU A 77 -4.02 7.21 11.69
N ILE A 78 -4.27 6.17 12.49
CA ILE A 78 -3.21 5.33 13.09
C ILE A 78 -2.42 4.63 11.99
N LEU A 79 -3.11 4.07 11.00
CA LEU A 79 -2.49 3.33 9.90
C LEU A 79 -1.68 4.26 8.98
N GLU A 80 -2.21 5.43 8.65
CA GLU A 80 -1.53 6.46 7.85
C GLU A 80 -0.25 6.94 8.54
N LYS A 81 -0.32 7.22 9.84
CA LYS A 81 0.86 7.57 10.65
C LYS A 81 1.88 6.42 10.64
N HIS A 82 1.43 5.18 10.86
CA HIS A 82 2.33 4.03 10.91
C HIS A 82 3.04 3.77 9.57
N VAL A 83 2.30 3.85 8.46
CA VAL A 83 2.77 3.45 7.12
C VAL A 83 3.57 4.57 6.43
N LEU A 84 3.21 5.85 6.63
CA LEU A 84 3.85 6.97 5.95
C LEU A 84 4.96 7.63 6.78
N LYS A 85 4.95 7.54 8.11
CA LYS A 85 6.02 8.08 8.96
C LYS A 85 6.99 7.00 9.40
N HIS A 86 7.73 6.45 8.45
CA HIS A 86 9.00 5.78 8.73
C HIS A 86 10.12 6.82 8.55
N ASN A 87 10.21 7.76 9.49
CA ASN A 87 11.42 8.57 9.60
C ASN A 87 12.52 7.65 10.16
N ASP A 88 13.48 7.29 9.32
CA ASP A 88 14.79 6.78 9.77
C ASP A 88 15.57 7.89 10.49
#